data_AF-A0A8T7I2C5-F1
#
_entry.id   AF-A0A8T7I2C5-F1
#
_cell.length_a   1.000
_cell.length_b   1.000
_cell.length_c   1.000
_cell.angle_alpha   90.00
_cell.angle_beta   90.00
_cell.angle_gamma   90.00
#
_symmetry.space_group_name_H-M   'P 1'
#
loop_
_entity.id
_entity.type
_entity.pdbx_description
1 polymer ?
#
loop_
_entity_poly.entity_id
_entity_poly.type
_entity_poly.pdbx_seq_one_letter_code
_entity_poly.pdbx_strand_id
1 'polypeptide(L)'
;MKLVKLLKEKIESALPLVLVKFLFSRKWLLLLGVVVWGNAIAVAYYTHQVRTRTAELEQLEFDQYQLEMEWETLRLEQGTLAEHSRIEDYARRKLKMKSVAASDEVLMKQ
;
A
#
# COMPACT_ATOMS: atom_id res chain seq x y z
N MET A 1 -16.78 61.03 -30.43
CA MET A 1 -16.75 59.56 -30.34
C MET A 1 -15.42 58.91 -30.75
N LYS A 2 -14.65 59.46 -31.72
CA LYS A 2 -13.34 58.89 -32.14
C LYS A 2 -12.24 58.92 -31.07
N LEU A 3 -12.20 59.97 -30.23
CA LEU A 3 -11.18 60.15 -29.19
C LEU A 3 -11.25 59.07 -28.08
N VAL A 4 -12.45 58.63 -27.71
CA VAL A 4 -12.65 57.57 -26.70
C VAL A 4 -12.17 56.22 -27.22
N LYS A 5 -12.37 55.92 -28.51
CA LYS A 5 -11.86 54.69 -29.15
C LYS A 5 -10.33 54.65 -29.16
N LEU A 6 -9.68 55.75 -29.52
CA LEU A 6 -8.22 55.84 -29.56
C LEU A 6 -7.58 55.71 -28.17
N LEU A 7 -8.21 56.27 -27.14
CA LEU A 7 -7.78 56.10 -25.75
C LEU A 7 -7.94 54.65 -25.27
N LYS A 8 -9.07 54.01 -25.58
CA LYS A 8 -9.34 52.62 -25.20
C LYS A 8 -8.37 51.64 -25.85
N GLU A 9 -8.07 51.82 -27.14
CA GLU A 9 -7.11 51.00 -27.89
C GLU A 9 -5.67 51.14 -27.37
N LYS A 10 -5.27 52.35 -26.97
CA LYS A 10 -3.96 52.62 -26.36
C LYS A 10 -3.85 52.07 -24.94
N ILE A 11 -4.95 51.98 -24.19
CA ILE A 11 -5.00 51.39 -22.84
C ILE A 11 -4.97 49.85 -22.93
N GLU A 12 -5.75 49.25 -23.83
CA GLU A 12 -5.79 47.78 -24.02
C GLU A 12 -4.45 47.22 -24.53
N SER A 13 -3.74 47.96 -25.38
CA SER A 13 -2.40 47.58 -25.86
C SER A 13 -1.28 47.88 -24.85
N ALA A 14 -1.44 48.89 -23.99
CA ALA A 14 -0.46 49.23 -22.96
C ALA A 14 -0.59 48.37 -21.69
N LEU A 15 -1.79 47.86 -21.39
CA LEU A 15 -2.06 46.97 -20.25
C LEU A 15 -1.13 45.76 -20.18
N PRO A 16 -0.99 44.91 -21.22
CA PRO A 16 -0.11 43.74 -21.16
C PRO A 16 1.37 44.16 -20.98
N LEU A 17 1.79 45.24 -21.62
CA LEU A 17 3.17 45.72 -21.54
C LEU A 17 3.52 46.24 -20.14
N VAL A 18 2.61 46.98 -19.50
CA VAL A 18 2.80 47.48 -18.13
C VAL A 18 2.76 46.34 -17.12
N LEU A 19 1.87 45.36 -17.31
CA LEU A 19 1.78 44.18 -16.43
C LEU A 19 3.06 43.34 -16.48
N VAL A 20 3.59 43.09 -17.68
CA VAL A 20 4.86 42.36 -17.88
C VAL A 20 6.02 43.15 -17.27
N LYS A 21 6.06 44.47 -17.45
CA LYS A 21 7.09 45.32 -16.87
C LYS A 21 7.00 45.38 -15.33
N PHE A 22 5.80 45.33 -14.76
CA PHE A 22 5.58 45.26 -13.31
C PHE A 22 6.01 43.90 -12.74
N LEU A 23 5.73 42.81 -13.45
CA LEU A 23 6.25 41.47 -13.15
C LEU A 23 7.79 41.44 -13.16
N PHE A 24 8.43 42.03 -14.17
CA PHE A 24 9.89 42.07 -14.31
C PHE A 24 10.58 42.99 -13.29
N SER A 25 9.92 44.07 -12.87
CA SER A 25 10.42 45.00 -11.85
C SER A 25 10.56 44.34 -10.48
N ARG A 26 9.75 43.30 -10.23
CA ARG A 26 9.64 42.63 -8.94
C ARG A 26 10.12 41.17 -9.04
N LYS A 27 11.45 40.99 -9.12
CA LYS A 27 12.17 39.71 -9.31
C LYS A 27 11.67 38.53 -8.44
N TRP A 28 11.14 38.78 -7.24
CA TRP A 28 10.62 37.72 -6.36
C TRP A 28 9.35 37.04 -6.92
N LEU A 29 8.50 37.77 -7.66
CA LEU A 29 7.29 37.20 -8.26
C LEU A 29 7.63 36.23 -9.39
N LEU A 30 8.66 36.53 -10.18
CA LEU A 30 9.17 35.61 -11.21
C LEU A 30 9.76 34.35 -10.58
N LEU A 31 10.54 34.49 -9.50
CA LEU A 31 11.06 33.34 -8.75
C LEU A 31 9.93 32.45 -8.22
N LEU A 32 8.91 33.05 -7.61
CA LEU A 32 7.74 32.29 -7.14
C LEU A 32 7.01 31.58 -8.28
N GLY A 33 6.84 32.25 -9.42
CA GLY A 33 6.23 31.64 -10.61
C GLY A 33 6.99 30.40 -11.07
N VAL A 34 8.32 30.49 -11.16
CA VAL A 34 9.19 29.36 -11.53
C VAL A 34 9.10 28.23 -10.51
N VAL A 35 9.10 28.56 -9.21
CA VAL A 35 8.97 27.56 -8.13
C VAL A 35 7.63 26.83 -8.20
N VAL A 36 6.52 27.56 -8.37
CA VAL A 36 5.18 26.96 -8.50
C VAL A 36 5.08 26.10 -9.75
N TRP A 37 5.63 26.57 -10.87
CA TRP A 37 5.64 25.82 -12.12
C TRP A 37 6.46 24.53 -12.01
N GLY A 38 7.65 24.60 -11.39
CA GLY A 38 8.47 23.44 -11.09
C GLY A 38 7.78 22.45 -10.13
N ASN A 39 7.09 22.97 -9.11
CA ASN A 39 6.33 22.14 -8.17
C ASN A 39 5.18 21.39 -8.87
N ALA A 40 4.44 22.06 -9.76
CA ALA A 40 3.38 21.40 -10.52
C ALA A 40 3.89 20.21 -11.35
N ILE A 41 5.05 20.38 -12.02
CA ILE A 41 5.68 19.31 -12.79
C ILE A 41 6.18 18.19 -11.87
N ALA A 42 6.81 18.53 -10.75
CA ALA A 42 7.32 17.56 -9.79
C ALA A 42 6.20 16.69 -9.22
N VAL A 43 5.07 17.29 -8.81
CA VAL A 43 3.90 16.58 -8.31
C VAL A 43 3.32 15.65 -9.37
N ALA A 44 3.16 16.11 -10.60
CA ALA A 44 2.67 15.29 -11.71
C ALA A 44 3.59 14.09 -11.99
N TYR A 45 4.90 14.33 -11.99
CA TYR A 45 5.92 13.30 -12.19
C TYR A 45 5.92 12.26 -11.06
N TYR A 46 5.90 12.71 -9.80
CA TYR A 46 5.80 11.81 -8.64
C TYR A 46 4.51 11.00 -8.68
N THR A 47 3.37 11.62 -8.97
CA THR A 47 2.08 10.92 -9.06
C THR A 47 2.11 9.80 -10.10
N HIS A 48 2.75 10.05 -11.25
CA HIS A 48 2.90 9.04 -12.28
C HIS A 48 3.80 7.88 -11.82
N GLN A 49 4.94 8.18 -11.19
CA GLN A 49 5.84 7.14 -10.68
C GLN A 49 5.24 6.33 -9.53
N VAL A 50 4.49 6.99 -8.64
CA VAL A 50 3.83 6.33 -7.51
C VAL A 50 2.89 5.26 -8.04
N ARG A 51 2.06 5.54 -9.06
CA ARG A 51 1.12 4.54 -9.60
C ARG A 51 1.78 3.24 -10.04
N THR A 52 2.95 3.30 -10.67
CA THR A 52 3.65 2.08 -11.11
C THR A 52 4.34 1.37 -9.96
N ARG A 53 4.96 2.11 -9.03
CA ARG A 53 5.67 1.54 -7.87
C ARG A 53 4.72 0.94 -6.84
N THR A 54 3.55 1.56 -6.63
CA THR A 54 2.55 1.03 -5.70
C THR A 54 1.93 -0.26 -6.23
N ALA A 55 1.69 -0.38 -7.54
CA ALA A 55 1.15 -1.60 -8.12
C ALA A 55 2.10 -2.81 -7.95
N GLU A 56 3.41 -2.59 -8.10
CA GLU A 56 4.42 -3.64 -7.90
C GLU A 56 4.50 -4.06 -6.41
N LEU A 57 4.40 -3.11 -5.49
CA LEU A 57 4.35 -3.38 -4.05
C LEU A 57 3.08 -4.14 -3.67
N GLU A 58 1.91 -3.69 -4.13
CA GLU A 58 0.62 -4.33 -3.87
C GLU A 58 0.62 -5.79 -4.37
N GLN A 59 1.25 -6.06 -5.51
CA GLN A 59 1.37 -7.42 -6.03
C GLN A 59 2.25 -8.30 -5.13
N LEU A 60 3.40 -7.79 -4.67
CA LEU A 60 4.29 -8.54 -3.77
C LEU A 60 3.62 -8.82 -2.42
N GLU A 61 2.87 -7.85 -1.89
CA GLU A 61 2.10 -8.01 -0.64
C GLU A 61 0.99 -9.05 -0.81
N PHE A 62 0.33 -9.07 -1.96
CA PHE A 62 -0.68 -10.08 -2.28
C PHE A 62 -0.10 -11.48 -2.31
N ASP A 63 1.06 -11.67 -2.96
CA ASP A 63 1.72 -12.97 -3.03
C ASP A 63 2.15 -13.48 -1.64
N GLN A 64 2.67 -12.59 -0.79
CA GLN A 64 2.97 -12.93 0.61
C GLN A 64 1.73 -13.37 1.37
N TYR A 65 0.62 -12.63 1.22
CA TYR A 65 -0.63 -12.96 1.90
C TYR A 65 -1.19 -14.33 1.48
N GLN A 66 -1.11 -14.67 0.19
CA GLN A 66 -1.52 -16.00 -0.29
C GLN A 66 -0.69 -17.12 0.35
N LEU A 67 0.63 -16.94 0.42
CA LEU A 67 1.52 -17.95 1.00
C LEU A 67 1.30 -18.12 2.51
N GLU A 68 1.05 -17.03 3.23
CA GLU A 68 0.72 -17.06 4.66
C GLU A 68 -0.56 -17.86 4.92
N MET A 69 -1.59 -17.65 4.10
CA MET A 69 -2.86 -18.39 4.19
C MET A 69 -2.67 -19.89 3.93
N GLU A 70 -1.90 -20.24 2.90
CA GLU A 70 -1.60 -21.65 2.59
C GLU A 70 -0.82 -22.31 3.72
N TRP A 71 0.17 -21.60 4.27
CA TRP A 71 0.94 -22.07 5.42
C TRP A 71 0.07 -22.28 6.66
N GLU A 72 -0.84 -21.36 6.97
CA GLU A 72 -1.77 -21.50 8.08
C GLU A 72 -2.67 -22.73 7.89
N THR A 73 -3.18 -22.91 6.68
CA THR A 73 -4.00 -24.08 6.31
C THR A 73 -3.23 -25.39 6.50
N LEU A 74 -2.01 -25.48 5.94
CA LEU A 74 -1.14 -26.65 6.08
C LEU A 74 -0.81 -26.95 7.54
N ARG A 75 -0.61 -25.90 8.35
CA ARG A 75 -0.33 -26.07 9.78
C ARG A 75 -1.54 -26.60 10.54
N LEU A 76 -2.74 -26.13 10.20
CA LEU A 76 -3.98 -26.68 10.76
C LEU A 76 -4.15 -28.15 10.35
N GLU A 77 -3.92 -28.49 9.09
CA GLU A 77 -3.94 -29.88 8.62
C GLU A 77 -2.93 -30.75 9.40
N GLN A 78 -1.69 -30.29 9.58
CA GLN A 78 -0.69 -30.99 10.38
C GLN A 78 -1.10 -31.13 11.84
N GLY A 79 -1.72 -30.11 12.44
CA GLY A 79 -2.26 -30.18 13.80
C GLY A 79 -3.31 -31.29 13.94
N THR A 80 -4.21 -31.43 12.96
CA THR A 80 -5.19 -32.52 12.95
C THR A 80 -4.55 -33.91 12.78
N LEU A 81 -3.44 -34.00 12.03
CA LEU A 81 -2.69 -35.23 11.80
C LEU A 81 -1.72 -35.61 12.94
N ALA A 82 -1.29 -34.64 13.76
CA ALA A 82 -0.25 -34.81 14.77
C ALA A 82 -0.77 -35.25 16.15
N GLU A 83 -2.00 -34.90 16.54
CA GLU A 83 -2.42 -34.98 17.96
C GLU A 83 -3.00 -36.34 18.43
N HIS A 84 -3.57 -37.20 17.58
CA HIS A 84 -4.20 -38.43 18.09
C HIS A 84 -4.06 -39.66 17.20
N SER A 85 -4.24 -39.50 15.88
CA SER A 85 -4.36 -40.65 14.98
C SER A 85 -3.10 -41.51 14.91
N ARG A 86 -1.90 -40.92 14.72
CA ARG A 86 -0.68 -41.70 14.46
C ARG A 86 -0.09 -42.36 15.69
N ILE A 87 -0.09 -41.69 16.83
CA ILE A 87 0.45 -42.26 18.08
C ILE A 87 -0.44 -43.39 18.56
N GLU A 88 -1.78 -43.19 18.51
CA GLU A 88 -2.73 -44.22 18.93
C GLU A 88 -2.72 -45.42 17.97
N ASP A 89 -2.67 -45.21 16.65
CA ASP A 89 -2.57 -46.32 15.69
C ASP A 89 -1.26 -47.11 15.84
N TYR A 90 -0.14 -46.44 16.11
CA TYR A 90 1.15 -47.13 16.29
C TYR A 90 1.19 -47.89 17.62
N ALA A 91 0.64 -47.31 18.70
CA ALA A 91 0.50 -47.98 19.99
C ALA A 91 -0.45 -49.19 19.92
N ARG A 92 -1.59 -49.04 19.23
CA ARG A 92 -2.61 -50.08 19.12
C ARG A 92 -2.21 -51.20 18.15
N ARG A 93 -1.62 -50.87 16.99
CA ARG A 93 -1.24 -51.85 15.96
C ARG A 93 0.15 -52.44 16.16
N LYS A 94 1.15 -51.64 16.52
CA LYS A 94 2.56 -52.10 16.61
C LYS A 94 2.93 -52.58 18.01
N LEU A 95 2.42 -51.93 19.05
CA LEU A 95 2.67 -52.30 20.45
C LEU A 95 1.54 -53.15 21.06
N LYS A 96 0.48 -53.46 20.30
CA LYS A 96 -0.72 -54.20 20.75
C LYS A 96 -1.33 -53.64 22.04
N MET A 97 -1.18 -52.34 22.30
CA MET A 97 -1.73 -51.71 23.48
C MET A 97 -3.26 -51.69 23.36
N LYS A 98 -3.94 -52.22 24.38
CA LYS A 98 -5.39 -52.21 24.51
C LYS A 98 -5.75 -51.09 25.49
N SER A 99 -6.81 -50.33 25.19
CA SER A 99 -7.35 -49.37 26.15
C SER A 99 -7.79 -50.14 27.41
N VAL A 100 -7.32 -49.69 28.57
CA VAL A 100 -7.55 -50.37 29.86
C VAL A 100 -9.03 -50.22 30.23
N ALA A 101 -9.71 -51.33 30.53
CA ALA A 101 -11.08 -51.30 31.00
C ALA A 101 -11.12 -50.85 32.47
N ALA A 102 -12.18 -50.17 32.89
CA ALA A 102 -12.34 -49.62 34.25
C ALA A 102 -12.21 -50.66 35.39
N SER A 103 -12.18 -51.96 35.07
CA SER A 103 -11.93 -53.06 36.01
C SER A 103 -10.45 -53.29 36.35
N ASP A 104 -9.51 -52.73 35.58
CA ASP A 104 -8.05 -52.92 35.75
C ASP A 104 -7.32 -51.65 36.27
N GLU A 105 -8.06 -50.59 36.63
CA GLU A 105 -7.48 -49.40 37.26
C GLU A 105 -7.20 -49.63 38.74
N VAL A 106 -5.92 -49.79 39.11
CA VAL A 106 -5.49 -49.67 40.51
C VAL A 106 -5.12 -48.22 40.78
N LEU A 107 -6.06 -47.45 41.31
CA LEU A 107 -5.81 -46.12 41.85
C LEU A 107 -5.01 -46.26 43.15
N MET A 108 -3.68 -46.11 43.07
CA MET A 108 -2.86 -45.90 44.26
C MET A 108 -3.13 -44.48 44.78
N LYS A 109 -3.98 -44.38 45.80
CA LYS A 109 -4.09 -43.18 46.63
C LYS A 109 -2.76 -42.99 47.37
N GLN A 110 -2.17 -41.82 47.21
CA GLN A 110 -1.12 -41.33 48.10
C GLN A 110 -1.66 -41.14 49.52
#